data_AF-A0A2P8H660-F1
#
_entry.id   AF-A0A2P8H660-F1
#
_cell.length_a   1.000
_cell.length_b   1.000
_cell.length_c   1.000
_cell.angle_alpha   90.00
_cell.angle_beta   90.00
_cell.angle_gamma   90.00
#
_symmetry.space_group_name_H-M   'P 1'
#
loop_
_entity.id
_entity.type
_entity.pdbx_description
1 polymer ?
#
loop_
_entity_poly.entity_id
_entity_poly.type
_entity_poly.pdbx_seq_one_letter_code
_entity_poly.pdbx_strand_id
1 'polypeptide(L)' 'MKKFEELNENNSTIVEVNGVEYRTVQDPYVGDDGDEYHATALDINNNEYLITWEVVHPETTDESEACDWKNPDEVRAL' A
#
# COMPACT_ATOMS: atom_id res chain seq x y z
N MET A 1 -13.89 11.50 -3.36
CA MET A 1 -12.47 11.13 -3.11
C MET A 1 -12.26 11.14 -1.62
N LYS A 2 -11.62 10.08 -1.07
CA LYS A 2 -11.19 10.07 0.33
C LYS A 2 -10.07 11.10 0.52
N LYS A 3 -9.93 11.64 1.73
CA LYS A 3 -8.80 12.48 2.13
C LYS A 3 -7.91 11.77 3.13
N PHE A 4 -6.64 12.17 3.21
CA PHE A 4 -5.67 11.62 4.14
C PHE A 4 -6.16 11.63 5.60
N GLU A 5 -6.82 12.72 6.00
CA GLU A 5 -7.38 12.91 7.36
C GLU A 5 -8.48 11.90 7.73
N GLU A 6 -9.13 11.28 6.73
CA GLU A 6 -10.19 10.29 6.92
C GLU A 6 -9.65 8.85 7.01
N LEU A 7 -8.38 8.66 6.63
CA LEU A 7 -7.71 7.36 6.60
C LEU A 7 -7.03 7.07 7.93
N ASN A 8 -7.11 5.84 8.41
CA ASN A 8 -6.52 5.40 9.68
C ASN A 8 -6.30 3.88 9.66
N GLU A 9 -5.71 3.34 10.72
CA GLU A 9 -5.35 1.92 10.86
C GLU A 9 -6.51 0.93 10.67
N ASN A 10 -7.77 1.37 10.76
CA ASN A 10 -8.94 0.50 10.57
C ASN A 10 -9.45 0.46 9.13
N ASN A 11 -9.03 1.39 8.26
CA ASN A 11 -9.59 1.54 6.91
C ASN A 11 -8.52 1.81 5.82
N SER A 12 -7.25 1.68 6.19
CA SER A 12 -6.08 1.98 5.38
C SER A 12 -4.91 1.11 5.84
N THR A 13 -4.09 0.69 4.88
CA THR A 13 -2.71 0.29 5.16
C THR A 13 -1.89 1.57 5.30
N ILE A 14 -1.11 1.67 6.38
CA ILE A 14 -0.26 2.83 6.67
C ILE A 14 1.20 2.39 6.50
N VAL A 15 1.94 3.10 5.65
CA VAL A 15 3.38 2.89 5.47
C VAL A 15 4.14 4.19 5.63
N GLU A 16 5.36 4.10 6.14
CA GLU A 16 6.26 5.24 6.27
C GLU A 16 7.50 5.00 5.41
N VAL A 17 7.74 5.86 4.43
CA VAL A 17 8.89 5.76 3.52
C VAL A 17 9.64 7.10 3.55
N ASN A 18 10.91 7.07 3.92
CA ASN A 18 11.76 8.27 4.06
C ASN A 18 11.16 9.37 4.97
N GLY A 19 10.42 8.97 6.01
CA GLY A 19 9.75 9.90 6.93
C GLY A 19 8.49 10.57 6.39
N VAL A 20 7.98 10.11 5.23
CA VAL A 20 6.67 10.48 4.71
C VAL A 20 5.71 9.34 4.97
N GLU A 21 4.59 9.65 5.62
CA GLU A 21 3.52 8.71 5.86
C GLU A 21 2.56 8.67 4.66
N TYR A 22 2.25 7.47 4.20
CA TYR A 22 1.29 7.21 3.14
C TYR A 22 0.17 6.31 3.67
N ARG A 23 -1.06 6.64 3.28
CA ARG A 23 -2.26 5.90 3.69
C ARG A 23 -3.03 5.45 2.46
N THR A 24 -3.24 4.14 2.31
CA THR A 24 -3.96 3.59 1.15
C THR A 24 -5.43 4.02 1.16
N VAL A 25 -5.98 4.35 -0.01
CA VAL A 25 -7.39 4.73 -0.17
C VAL A 25 -8.29 3.53 -0.48
N GLN A 26 -7.69 2.39 -0.84
CA GLN A 26 -8.33 1.08 -0.98
C GLN A 26 -7.46 -0.02 -0.35
N ASP A 27 -8.03 -1.22 -0.22
CA ASP A 27 -7.26 -2.42 0.08
C ASP A 27 -6.28 -2.72 -1.08
N PRO A 28 -5.05 -3.19 -0.77
CA PRO A 28 -4.13 -3.64 -1.81
C PRO A 28 -4.74 -4.77 -2.65
N TYR A 29 -4.44 -4.77 -3.95
CA TYR A 29 -4.89 -5.79 -4.88
C TYR A 29 -3.69 -6.38 -5.63
N VAL A 30 -3.78 -7.66 -5.96
CA VAL A 30 -2.73 -8.35 -6.72
C VAL A 30 -2.71 -7.87 -8.18
N GLY A 31 -1.51 -7.64 -8.73
CA GLY A 31 -1.31 -7.34 -10.14
C GLY A 31 -1.58 -8.55 -11.06
N ASP A 32 -1.61 -8.32 -12.37
CA ASP A 32 -1.93 -9.34 -13.38
C ASP A 32 -0.97 -10.55 -13.35
N ASP A 33 0.30 -10.33 -13.05
CA ASP A 33 1.33 -11.38 -12.99
C ASP A 33 1.29 -12.18 -11.68
N GLY A 34 0.58 -11.69 -10.64
CA GLY A 34 0.48 -12.37 -9.35
C GLY A 34 1.65 -12.13 -8.39
N ASP A 35 2.73 -11.50 -8.87
CA ASP A 35 3.99 -11.32 -8.13
C ASP A 35 4.05 -10.02 -7.30
N GLU A 36 3.09 -9.12 -7.49
CA GLU A 36 3.06 -7.80 -6.86
C GLU A 36 1.66 -7.46 -6.34
N TYR A 37 1.59 -6.74 -5.23
CA TYR A 37 0.39 -6.04 -4.78
C TYR A 37 0.53 -4.54 -5.01
N HIS A 38 -0.59 -3.90 -5.35
CA HIS A 38 -0.66 -2.46 -5.59
C HIS A 38 -1.78 -1.81 -4.78
N ALA A 39 -1.57 -0.57 -4.37
CA ALA A 39 -2.63 0.26 -3.80
C ALA A 39 -2.38 1.74 -4.10
N THR A 40 -3.45 2.49 -4.36
CA THR A 40 -3.39 3.95 -4.38
C THR A 40 -3.36 4.46 -2.95
N ALA A 41 -2.53 5.46 -2.68
CA ALA A 41 -2.36 6.08 -1.36
C ALA A 41 -2.28 7.59 -1.44
N LEU A 42 -2.51 8.22 -0.29
CA LEU A 42 -2.36 9.66 -0.10
C LEU A 42 -1.24 9.97 0.88
N ASP A 43 -0.55 11.10 0.67
CA ASP A 43 0.26 11.75 1.70
C ASP A 43 -0.57 12.79 2.51
N ILE A 44 0.06 13.41 3.50
CA ILE A 44 -0.57 14.44 4.35
C ILE A 44 -1.12 15.65 3.58
N ASN A 45 -0.60 15.93 2.37
CA ASN A 45 -1.06 17.01 1.51
C ASN A 45 -2.17 16.57 0.55
N ASN A 46 -2.62 15.30 0.64
CA ASN A 46 -3.54 14.65 -0.30
C ASN A 46 -2.98 14.50 -1.72
N ASN A 47 -1.66 14.42 -1.89
CA ASN A 47 -1.09 14.00 -3.17
C ASN A 47 -1.27 12.48 -3.34
N GLU A 48 -1.57 12.04 -4.56
CA GLU A 48 -1.83 10.63 -4.88
C GLU A 48 -0.54 9.90 -5.30
N TYR A 49 -0.38 8.68 -4.78
CA TYR A 49 0.74 7.79 -5.06
C TYR A 49 0.23 6.39 -5.34
N LEU A 50 0.99 5.63 -6.12
CA LEU A 50 0.89 4.18 -6.22
C LEU A 50 1.97 3.57 -5.33
N ILE A 51 1.55 2.67 -4.45
CA ILE A 51 2.44 1.86 -3.63
C ILE A 51 2.43 0.43 -4.18
N THR A 52 3.61 -0.17 -4.29
CA THR A 52 3.81 -1.54 -4.76
C THR A 52 4.55 -2.35 -3.69
N TRP A 53 4.10 -3.59 -3.48
CA TRP A 53 4.75 -4.58 -2.61
C TRP A 53 5.04 -5.84 -3.43
N GLU A 54 6.26 -6.36 -3.33
CA GLU A 54 6.62 -7.66 -3.92
C GLU A 54 6.09 -8.81 -3.03
N VAL A 55 5.57 -9.85 -3.67
CA VAL A 55 5.11 -11.07 -2.97
C VAL A 55 6.32 -11.91 -2.55
N VAL A 56 6.56 -12.00 -1.25
CA VAL A 56 7.69 -12.74 -0.66
C VAL A 56 7.35 -14.20 -0.35
N HIS A 57 6.05 -14.52 -0.19
CA HIS A 57 5.57 -15.86 0.12
C HIS A 57 4.43 -16.28 -0.83
N PRO A 58 4.70 -16.56 -2.11
CA PRO A 58 3.65 -16.84 -3.11
C PRO A 58 2.86 -18.14 -2.85
N GLU A 59 3.37 -19.02 -2.00
CA GLU A 59 2.74 -20.30 -1.65
C GLU A 59 1.77 -20.21 -0.45
N THR A 60 1.71 -19.06 0.24
CA THR A 60 0.79 -18.89 1.36
C THR A 60 -0.64 -18.66 0.87
N THR A 61 -1.61 -19.21 1.58
CA THR A 61 -3.03 -18.83 1.42
C THR A 61 -3.44 -17.70 2.36
N ASP A 62 -2.52 -17.25 3.24
CA ASP A 62 -2.75 -16.15 4.17
C ASP A 62 -2.15 -14.87 3.60
N GLU A 63 -3.01 -13.98 3.10
CA GLU A 63 -2.61 -12.71 2.50
C GLU A 63 -1.83 -11.81 3.47
N SER A 64 -2.02 -11.96 4.77
CA SER A 64 -1.26 -11.20 5.77
C SER A 64 0.22 -11.59 5.83
N GLU A 65 0.56 -12.79 5.36
CA GLU A 65 1.93 -13.29 5.24
C GLU A 65 2.50 -13.20 3.81
N ALA A 66 1.68 -12.79 2.83
CA ALA A 66 2.08 -12.78 1.42
C ALA A 66 3.17 -11.72 1.13
N CYS A 67 3.13 -10.57 1.81
CA CYS A 67 4.01 -9.43 1.58
C CYS A 67 4.54 -8.82 2.89
N ASP A 68 5.66 -8.10 2.82
CA ASP A 68 6.06 -7.18 3.89
C ASP A 68 5.26 -5.87 3.78
N TRP A 69 4.01 -5.91 4.25
CA TRP A 69 3.07 -4.79 4.16
C TRP A 69 3.59 -3.48 4.77
N LYS A 70 4.60 -3.53 5.65
CA LYS A 70 5.19 -2.34 6.29
C LYS A 70 6.29 -1.70 5.46
N ASN A 71 6.96 -2.47 4.61
CA ASN A 71 8.08 -2.03 3.79
C ASN A 71 7.74 -2.26 2.32
N PRO A 72 7.04 -1.30 1.66
CA PRO A 72 6.78 -1.40 0.23
C PRO A 72 8.09 -1.35 -0.57
N ASP A 73 8.08 -1.96 -1.75
CA ASP A 73 9.21 -1.94 -2.67
C ASP A 73 9.30 -0.61 -3.43
N GLU A 74 8.15 -0.10 -3.89
CA GLU A 74 8.07 1.18 -4.61
C GLU A 74 6.94 2.08 -4.06
N VAL A 75 7.21 3.37 -3.99
CA VAL A 75 6.21 4.44 -3.86
C VAL A 75 6.42 5.46 -4.96
N ARG A 76 5.45 5.62 -5.86
CA ARG A 76 5.54 6.51 -7.03
C ARG A 76 4.38 7.49 -7.09
N ALA A 77 4.66 8.76 -7.37
CA ALA A 77 3.62 9.76 -7.58
C ALA A 77 2.78 9.46 -8.84
N LEU A 78 1.47 9.75 -8.77
CA LEU A 78 0.51 9.60 -9.87
C LEU A 78 0.26 10.91 -10.64
#